data_AF-A0A392RNM2-F1
#
_entry.id   AF-A0A392RNM2-F1
#
_cell.length_a   1.000
_cell.length_b   1.000
_cell.length_c   1.000
_cell.angle_alpha   90.00
_cell.angle_beta   90.00
_cell.angle_gamma   90.00
#
_symmetry.space_group_name_H-M   'P 1'
#
loop_
_entity.id
_entity.type
_entity.pdbx_description
1 polymer ?
#
loop_
_entity_poly.entity_id
_entity_poly.type
_entity_poly.pdbx_seq_one_letter_code
_entity_poly.pdbx_strand_id
1 'polypeptide(L)' 'MDNNNGFYMVKFDHVADNEKVIIGGPWLIFDHCLVVAHWSPEFASSNAKVEHTIVWVAPILTLD' A
#
# COMPACT_ATOMS: atom_id res chain seq x y z
N MET A 1 -6.72 -1.01 -12.10
CA MET A 1 -6.55 -2.09 -13.12
C MET A 1 -5.85 -3.25 -12.46
N ASP A 2 -6.35 -4.49 -12.60
CA ASP A 2 -5.66 -5.69 -12.12
C ASP A 2 -4.46 -5.97 -13.05
N ASN A 3 -3.27 -6.09 -12.47
CA ASN A 3 -2.03 -6.29 -13.21
C ASN A 3 -1.49 -7.73 -13.10
N ASN A 4 -2.34 -8.68 -12.70
CA ASN A 4 -1.97 -10.07 -12.40
C ASN A 4 -1.03 -10.17 -11.18
N ASN A 5 -0.86 -11.38 -10.63
CA ASN A 5 0.01 -11.66 -9.47
C ASN A 5 -0.40 -10.93 -8.16
N GLY A 6 -1.68 -10.54 -8.02
CA GLY A 6 -2.18 -9.88 -6.81
C GLY A 6 -1.79 -8.40 -6.68
N PHE A 7 -1.33 -7.77 -7.76
CA PHE A 7 -1.00 -6.34 -7.80
C PHE A 7 -2.11 -5.53 -8.47
N TYR A 8 -2.42 -4.40 -7.86
CA TYR A 8 -3.43 -3.47 -8.34
C TYR A 8 -2.82 -2.08 -8.52
N MET A 9 -3.15 -1.44 -9.64
CA MET A 9 -2.79 -0.04 -9.88
C MET A 9 -4.01 0.85 -9.68
N VAL A 10 -3.82 1.89 -8.86
CA VAL A 10 -4.81 2.93 -8.58
C VAL A 10 -4.22 4.28 -8.98
N LYS A 11 -4.99 5.06 -9.73
CA LYS A 11 -4.65 6.44 -10.08
C LYS A 11 -5.51 7.36 -9.22
N PHE A 12 -4.88 8.35 -8.61
CA PHE A 12 -5.56 9.41 -7.87
C PHE A 12 -5.54 10.69 -8.68
N ASP A 13 -6.67 11.41 -8.68
CA ASP A 13 -6.77 12.72 -9.32
C ASP A 13 -6.37 13.86 -8.37
N HIS A 14 -6.39 13.61 -7.05
CA HIS A 14 -6.00 14.57 -6.02
C HIS A 14 -4.83 14.04 -5.19
N VAL A 15 -3.85 14.91 -4.92
CA VAL A 15 -2.66 14.54 -4.12
C VAL A 15 -3.04 14.16 -2.69
N ALA A 16 -4.03 14.84 -2.11
CA ALA A 16 -4.49 14.57 -0.75
C ALA A 16 -5.04 13.14 -0.58
N ASP A 17 -5.71 12.61 -1.59
CA ASP A 17 -6.20 11.23 -1.56
C ASP A 17 -5.05 10.23 -1.65
N ASN A 18 -4.04 10.53 -2.50
CA ASN A 18 -2.83 9.73 -2.59
C ASN A 18 -2.06 9.69 -1.26
N GLU A 19 -1.83 10.86 -0.66
CA GLU A 19 -1.15 10.98 0.63
C GLU A 19 -1.90 10.24 1.73
N LYS A 20 -3.24 10.38 1.78
CA LYS A 20 -4.07 9.67 2.76
C LYS A 20 -3.95 8.15 2.61
N VAL A 21 -3.90 7.62 1.40
CA VAL A 21 -3.80 6.16 1.17
C VAL A 21 -2.39 5.64 1.48
N ILE A 22 -1.35 6.41 1.16
CA ILE A 22 0.05 6.03 1.41
C ILE A 22 0.40 6.13 2.90
N ILE A 23 -0.08 7.16 3.58
CA ILE A 23 0.25 7.44 4.98
C ILE A 23 -0.73 6.77 5.95
N GLY A 24 -1.99 6.57 5.55
CA GLY A 24 -3.05 6.07 6.44
C GLY A 24 -3.06 4.56 6.72
N GLY A 25 -2.06 3.82 6.26
CA GLY A 25 -1.97 2.36 6.42
C GLY A 25 -1.52 1.89 7.80
N PRO A 26 -1.60 0.56 8.10
CA PRO A 26 -1.87 -0.54 7.19
C PRO A 26 -3.37 -0.79 6.96
N TRP A 27 -3.73 -1.10 5.71
CA TRP A 27 -5.11 -1.40 5.35
C TRP A 27 -5.34 -2.91 5.47
N LEU A 28 -6.25 -3.30 6.36
CA LEU A 28 -6.72 -4.66 6.48
C LEU A 28 -8.06 -4.78 5.75
N ILE A 29 -8.11 -5.66 4.77
CA ILE A 29 -9.33 -5.97 4.03
C ILE A 29 -9.54 -7.48 4.14
N PHE A 30 -10.59 -7.90 4.84
CA PHE A 30 -10.89 -9.32 5.10
C PHE A 30 -9.69 -10.10 5.65
N ASP A 31 -9.01 -9.56 6.66
CA ASP A 31 -7.79 -10.14 7.28
C ASP A 31 -6.57 -10.26 6.34
N HIS A 32 -6.62 -9.67 5.15
CA HIS A 32 -5.48 -9.51 4.25
C HIS A 32 -4.88 -8.12 4.37
N CYS A 33 -3.56 -8.04 4.55
CA CYS A 33 -2.82 -6.79 4.58
C CYS A 33 -2.58 -6.27 3.16
N LEU A 34 -2.98 -5.02 2.90
CA LEU A 34 -2.68 -4.33 1.66
C LEU A 34 -1.43 -3.46 1.87
N VAL A 35 -0.39 -3.74 1.08
CA VAL A 35 0.81 -2.91 1.02
C VAL A 35 0.64 -1.90 -0.11
N VAL A 36 0.79 -0.62 0.22
CA VAL A 36 0.74 0.48 -0.75
C VAL A 36 2.15 0.99 -1.02
N ALA A 37 2.50 1.18 -2.28
CA ALA A 37 3.75 1.80 -2.71
C ALA A 37 3.48 2.78 -3.85
N HIS A 38 4.40 3.73 -4.04
CA HIS A 38 4.37 4.59 -5.22
C HIS A 38 4.58 3.76 -6.49
N TRP A 39 3.85 4.13 -7.54
CA TRP A 39 4.03 3.51 -8.85
C TRP A 39 5.41 3.86 -9.43
N SER A 40 6.03 2.88 -10.09
CA SER A 40 7.25 3.05 -10.87
C SER A 40 7.00 2.61 -12.33
N PRO A 41 7.51 3.34 -13.33
CA PRO A 41 7.43 2.93 -14.74
C PRO A 41 8.17 1.61 -15.02
N GLU A 42 9.11 1.22 -14.16
CA GLU A 42 9.86 -0.04 -14.27
C GLU A 42 9.16 -1.20 -13.56
N PHE A 43 7.97 -0.96 -12.99
CA PHE A 43 7.22 -1.98 -12.27
C PHE A 43 6.71 -3.08 -13.21
N ALA A 44 7.14 -4.32 -12.95
CA ALA A 44 6.66 -5.51 -13.63
C ALA A 44 6.16 -6.54 -12.60
N SER A 45 4.86 -6.84 -12.62
CA SER A 45 4.23 -7.76 -11.66
C SER A 45 4.79 -9.18 -11.69
N SER A 46 5.27 -9.64 -12.86
CA SER A 46 5.92 -10.94 -13.03
C SER A 46 7.26 -11.07 -12.29
N ASN A 47 7.92 -9.94 -12.04
CA ASN A 47 9.25 -9.87 -11.42
C ASN A 47 9.19 -9.20 -10.03
N ALA A 48 8.01 -8.77 -9.62
CA ALA A 48 7.81 -8.05 -8.37
C ALA A 48 8.02 -9.00 -7.18
N LYS A 49 9.08 -8.74 -6.43
CA LYS A 49 9.27 -9.27 -5.08
C LYS A 49 8.97 -8.16 -4.09
N VAL A 50 8.16 -8.45 -3.08
CA VAL A 50 7.98 -7.57 -1.94
C VAL A 50 9.22 -7.73 -1.05
N GLU A 51 10.31 -7.03 -1.39
CA GLU A 51 11.56 -7.11 -0.63
C GLU A 51 11.52 -6.25 0.65
N HIS A 52 10.80 -5.14 0.57
CA HIS A 52 10.61 -4.21 1.68
C HIS A 52 9.13 -3.84 1.78
N THR A 53 8.58 -3.93 2.99
CA THR A 53 7.24 -3.44 3.33
C THR A 53 7.40 -2.36 4.37
N ILE A 54 6.72 -1.24 4.18
CA ILE A 54 6.58 -0.21 5.22
C ILE A 54 5.67 -0.80 6.30
N VAL A 55 6.25 -1.12 7.45
CA VAL A 55 5.52 -1.60 8.61
C VAL A 55 5.32 -0.42 9.55
N TRP A 56 4.07 -0.08 9.83
CA TRP A 56 3.76 0.95 10.82
C TRP A 56 3.89 0.37 12.22
N VAL A 57 4.74 1.00 13.03
CA VAL A 57 4.75 0.79 14.48
C VAL A 57 3.83 1.86 15.06
N ALA A 58 2.57 1.51 15.32
CA ALA A 58 1.72 2.34 16.16
C ALA A 58 2.18 2.10 17.61
N PRO A 59 2.74 3.09 18.33
CA PRO A 59 2.89 2.95 19.76
C PRO A 59 1.48 2.81 20.33
N ILE A 60 1.24 1.73 21.08
CA ILE A 60 0.07 1.63 21.96
C ILE A 60 0.25 2.77 22.96
N LEU A 61 -0.29 3.94 22.66
CA LEU A 61 -0.61 4.90 23.69
C LEU A 61 -1.76 4.25 24.44
N THR A 62 -1.42 3.77 25.63
CA THR A 62 -2.36 3.24 26.62
C THR A 62 -3.59 4.12 26.64
N LEU A 63 -4.76 3.52 26.45
CA LEU A 63 -6.03 4.18 26.68
C LEU A 63 -6.06 4.58 28.17
N ASP A 64 -5.83 5.84 28.49
CA ASP A 64 -6.28 6.46 29.73
C ASP A 64 -7.80 6.75 29.69
#